data_AF-A0A5R9NMK8-F1
#
_entry.id   AF-A0A5R9NMK8-F1
#
_cell.length_a   1.000
_cell.length_b   1.000
_cell.length_c   1.000
_cell.angle_alpha   90.00
_cell.angle_beta   90.00
_cell.angle_gamma   90.00
#
_symmetry.space_group_name_H-M   'P 1'
#
loop_
_entity.id
_entity.type
_entity.pdbx_description
1 polymer ?
#
loop_
_entity_poly.entity_id
_entity_poly.type
_entity_poly.pdbx_seq_one_letter_code
_entity_poly.pdbx_strand_id
1 'polypeptide(L)'
;MKFTNTQAGPRGLNAISGPVLVDPGQTVEVEVYAREQPHIEAAGWFDVKGSYTDNPDASGPALKAVAADTASELEGLKKQLAERDAELAKLKAQQDEPPKTAAEVLEMAKDQNVQFMSFKAAASKLLGDKTPSKKDEIIAALEDLATKP
;
A
#
# COMPACT_ATOMS: atom_id res chain seq x y z
N MET A 1 -24.46 -34.39 6.79
CA MET A 1 -25.19 -34.15 5.52
C MET A 1 -25.27 -35.46 4.74
N LYS A 2 -26.25 -35.63 3.84
CA LYS A 2 -26.50 -36.90 3.13
C LYS A 2 -26.08 -36.82 1.67
N PHE A 3 -25.36 -37.84 1.22
CA PHE A 3 -24.91 -38.00 -0.16
C PHE A 3 -25.45 -39.30 -0.72
N THR A 4 -26.14 -39.24 -1.86
CA THR A 4 -26.61 -40.42 -2.59
C THR A 4 -25.91 -40.48 -3.93
N ASN A 5 -25.18 -41.56 -4.21
CA ASN A 5 -24.52 -41.72 -5.51
C ASN A 5 -25.54 -42.06 -6.60
N THR A 6 -25.60 -41.25 -7.65
CA THR A 6 -26.52 -41.43 -8.78
C THR A 6 -25.85 -42.06 -10.00
N GLN A 7 -24.53 -42.29 -9.93
CA GLN A 7 -23.70 -42.73 -11.04
C GLN A 7 -23.27 -44.19 -10.88
N ALA A 8 -23.04 -44.88 -12.00
CA ALA A 8 -22.56 -46.26 -12.00
C ALA A 8 -21.04 -46.39 -11.78
N GLY A 9 -20.27 -45.31 -11.98
CA GLY A 9 -18.80 -45.34 -12.02
C GLY A 9 -18.11 -44.64 -10.85
N PRO A 10 -18.13 -43.30 -10.78
CA PRO A 10 -17.48 -42.56 -9.69
C PRO A 10 -18.09 -42.90 -8.33
N ARG A 11 -17.24 -43.16 -7.33
CA ARG A 11 -17.68 -43.57 -5.97
C ARG A 11 -17.00 -42.81 -4.84
N GLY A 12 -15.96 -42.04 -5.13
CA GLY A 12 -15.14 -41.38 -4.10
C GLY A 12 -15.77 -40.09 -3.58
N LEU A 13 -15.84 -39.96 -2.27
CA LEU A 13 -16.27 -38.76 -1.55
C LEU A 13 -15.21 -38.37 -0.52
N ASN A 14 -14.75 -37.12 -0.57
CA ASN A 14 -13.80 -36.58 0.40
C ASN A 14 -14.54 -36.06 1.64
N ALA A 15 -14.73 -36.92 2.64
CA ALA A 15 -15.31 -36.51 3.92
C ALA A 15 -14.23 -35.97 4.88
N ILE A 16 -14.66 -35.26 5.92
CA ILE A 16 -13.80 -34.74 6.97
C ILE A 16 -13.06 -35.87 7.70
N SER A 17 -13.74 -36.99 7.93
CA SER A 17 -13.17 -38.19 8.54
C SER A 17 -12.21 -38.97 7.64
N GLY A 18 -12.07 -38.56 6.38
CA GLY A 18 -11.26 -39.20 5.36
C GLY A 18 -12.07 -39.62 4.12
N PRO A 19 -11.43 -40.27 3.13
CA PRO A 19 -12.10 -40.73 1.93
C PRO A 19 -13.17 -41.79 2.23
N VAL A 20 -14.36 -41.63 1.64
CA VAL A 20 -15.49 -42.55 1.77
C VAL A 20 -15.89 -43.03 0.37
N LEU A 21 -16.12 -44.33 0.23
CA LEU A 21 -16.66 -44.91 -1.00
C LEU A 21 -18.18 -45.07 -0.86
N VAL A 22 -18.91 -44.53 -1.82
CA VAL A 22 -20.37 -44.59 -1.89
C VAL A 22 -20.75 -45.37 -3.14
N ASP A 23 -21.30 -46.56 -2.99
CA ASP A 23 -21.77 -47.40 -4.09
C ASP A 23 -22.92 -46.77 -4.88
N PRO A 24 -23.11 -47.12 -6.17
CA PRO A 24 -24.26 -46.66 -6.95
C PRO A 24 -25.59 -46.91 -6.23
N GLY A 25 -26.39 -45.86 -6.05
CA GLY A 25 -27.67 -45.91 -5.33
C GLY A 25 -27.54 -45.92 -3.79
N GLN A 26 -26.34 -46.02 -3.23
CA GLN A 26 -26.11 -45.94 -1.80
C GLN A 26 -26.23 -44.50 -1.31
N THR A 27 -26.90 -44.33 -0.17
CA THR A 27 -26.88 -43.08 0.60
C THR A 27 -25.97 -43.23 1.82
N VAL A 28 -25.07 -42.28 2.01
CA VAL A 28 -24.24 -42.17 3.22
C VAL A 28 -24.48 -40.83 3.91
N GLU A 29 -24.31 -40.80 5.22
CA GLU A 29 -24.34 -39.59 6.02
C GLU A 29 -22.93 -39.30 6.53
N VAL A 30 -22.35 -38.21 6.03
CA VAL A 30 -20.99 -37.79 6.36
C VAL A 30 -20.93 -36.27 6.45
N GLU A 31 -19.84 -35.76 7.00
CA GLU A 31 -19.53 -34.34 6.99
C GLU A 31 -18.49 -34.05 5.91
N VAL A 32 -18.70 -32.97 5.17
CA VAL A 32 -17.81 -32.51 4.10
C VAL A 32 -17.60 -31.03 4.28
N TYR A 33 -16.37 -30.58 4.07
CA TYR A 33 -16.04 -29.16 4.18
C TYR A 33 -16.62 -28.35 3.01
N ALA A 34 -17.00 -27.10 3.28
CA ALA A 34 -17.56 -26.16 2.30
C ALA A 34 -16.64 -25.89 1.11
N ARG A 35 -15.32 -26.09 1.25
CA ARG A 35 -14.39 -26.00 0.10
C ARG A 35 -14.62 -27.07 -0.97
N GLU A 36 -15.18 -28.22 -0.60
CA GLU A 36 -15.44 -29.33 -1.55
C GLU A 36 -16.76 -29.14 -2.29
N GLN A 37 -17.67 -28.31 -1.77
CA GLN A 37 -18.98 -28.01 -2.36
C GLN A 37 -18.93 -27.72 -3.87
N PRO A 38 -18.12 -26.75 -4.36
CA PRO A 38 -18.10 -26.43 -5.79
C PRO A 38 -17.68 -27.63 -6.65
N HIS A 39 -16.79 -28.49 -6.16
CA HIS A 39 -16.34 -29.67 -6.90
C HIS A 39 -17.41 -30.76 -6.95
N ILE A 40 -18.06 -31.02 -5.82
CA ILE A 40 -19.10 -32.04 -5.70
C ILE A 40 -20.33 -31.66 -6.53
N GLU A 41 -20.78 -30.40 -6.42
CA GLU A 41 -21.96 -29.93 -7.16
C GLU A 41 -21.68 -29.83 -8.66
N ALA A 42 -20.48 -29.39 -9.07
CA ALA A 42 -20.10 -29.35 -10.48
C ALA A 42 -19.97 -30.75 -11.10
N ALA A 43 -19.52 -31.74 -10.33
CA ALA A 43 -19.38 -33.11 -10.81
C ALA A 43 -20.75 -33.78 -11.07
N GLY A 44 -21.77 -33.43 -10.28
CA GLY A 44 -23.13 -33.98 -10.43
C GLY A 44 -23.23 -35.48 -10.13
N TRP A 45 -22.24 -36.06 -9.45
CA TRP A 45 -22.20 -37.50 -9.15
C TRP A 45 -23.09 -37.90 -7.97
N PHE A 46 -23.40 -36.95 -7.09
CA PHE A 46 -24.14 -37.18 -5.87
C PHE A 46 -25.37 -36.27 -5.78
N ASP A 47 -26.50 -36.82 -5.35
CA ASP A 47 -27.61 -36.04 -4.80
C ASP A 47 -27.26 -35.68 -3.36
N VAL A 48 -27.18 -34.37 -3.08
CA VAL A 48 -26.66 -33.82 -1.82
C VAL A 48 -27.80 -33.17 -1.04
N LYS A 49 -27.98 -33.58 0.23
CA LYS A 49 -28.98 -33.01 1.13
C LYS A 49 -28.36 -32.57 2.45
N GLY A 50 -28.52 -31.29 2.76
CA GLY A 50 -28.00 -30.65 3.96
C GLY A 50 -26.99 -29.54 3.63
N SER A 51 -26.34 -29.00 4.65
CA SER A 51 -25.32 -27.96 4.53
C SER A 51 -23.91 -28.55 4.71
N TYR A 52 -22.94 -27.94 4.03
CA TYR A 52 -21.53 -28.23 4.21
C TYR A 52 -21.00 -27.63 5.52
N THR A 53 -19.94 -28.23 6.06
CA THR A 53 -19.26 -27.76 7.26
C THR A 53 -18.26 -26.66 6.90
N ASP A 54 -18.23 -25.55 7.65
CA ASP A 54 -17.25 -24.50 7.42
C ASP A 54 -15.80 -25.02 7.47
N ASN A 55 -14.95 -24.46 6.62
CA ASN A 55 -13.53 -24.79 6.67
C ASN A 55 -12.95 -24.27 7.99
N PRO A 56 -12.15 -25.07 8.71
CA PRO A 56 -11.33 -24.51 9.77
C PRO A 56 -10.41 -23.47 9.13
N ASP A 57 -10.10 -22.42 9.89
CA ASP A 57 -9.14 -21.41 9.50
C ASP A 57 -7.84 -22.09 9.07
N ALA A 58 -7.60 -22.11 7.76
CA ALA A 58 -6.51 -22.85 7.10
C ALA A 58 -5.13 -22.25 7.42
N SER A 59 -5.10 -21.16 8.19
CA SER A 59 -3.88 -20.53 8.64
C SER A 59 -3.29 -21.39 9.76
N GLY A 60 -2.40 -22.32 9.38
CA GLY A 60 -1.55 -23.02 10.36
C GLY A 60 -0.78 -22.02 11.25
N PRO A 61 -0.26 -22.43 12.41
CA PRO A 61 0.38 -21.52 13.36
C PRO A 61 1.45 -20.61 12.75
N ALA A 62 2.19 -21.13 11.76
CA ALA A 62 3.19 -20.37 11.01
C ALA A 62 2.57 -19.25 10.14
N LEU A 63 1.47 -19.52 9.45
CA LEU A 63 0.78 -18.51 8.63
C LEU A 63 0.15 -17.41 9.50
N LYS A 64 -0.36 -17.77 10.69
CA LYS A 64 -0.88 -16.81 11.66
C LYS A 64 0.21 -15.90 12.21
N ALA A 65 1.38 -16.47 12.53
CA ALA A 65 2.53 -15.70 13.00
C ALA A 65 3.02 -14.71 11.93
N VAL A 66 3.13 -15.16 10.68
CA VAL A 66 3.52 -14.29 9.55
C VAL A 66 2.48 -13.18 9.32
N ALA A 67 1.19 -13.50 9.35
CA ALA A 67 0.14 -12.49 9.17
C ALA A 67 0.14 -11.43 10.28
N ALA A 68 0.40 -11.84 11.53
CA ALA A 68 0.52 -10.91 12.65
C ALA A 68 1.74 -9.99 12.49
N ASP A 69 2.88 -10.54 12.09
CA ASP A 69 4.12 -9.78 11.85
C ASP A 69 3.94 -8.76 10.72
N THR A 70 3.38 -9.20 9.58
CA THR A 70 3.08 -8.33 8.44
C THR A 70 2.09 -7.22 8.82
N ALA A 71 1.11 -7.49 9.68
CA ALA A 71 0.17 -6.47 10.15
C ALA A 71 0.88 -5.38 10.97
N SER A 72 1.82 -5.76 11.84
CA SER A 72 2.65 -4.82 12.60
C SER A 72 3.57 -3.99 11.69
N GLU A 73 4.19 -4.59 10.68
CA GLU A 73 5.01 -3.87 9.70
C GLU A 73 4.19 -2.83 8.93
N LEU A 74 2.98 -3.20 8.46
CA LEU A 74 2.10 -2.28 7.74
C LEU A 74 1.67 -1.09 8.60
N GLU A 75 1.43 -1.28 9.89
CA GLU A 75 1.12 -0.19 10.81
C GLU A 75 2.31 0.77 10.97
N GLY A 76 3.53 0.22 11.11
CA GLY A 76 4.76 1.00 11.15
C GLY A 76 4.97 1.85 9.89
N LEU A 77 4.78 1.25 8.71
CA LEU A 77 4.91 1.96 7.43
C LEU A 77 3.86 3.07 7.27
N LYS A 78 2.60 2.82 7.67
CA LYS A 78 1.55 3.85 7.63
C LYS A 78 1.89 5.04 8.52
N LYS A 79 2.46 4.80 9.70
CA LYS A 79 2.91 5.87 10.60
C LYS A 79 4.05 6.68 9.98
N GLN A 80 5.04 6.03 9.38
CA GLN A 80 6.14 6.72 8.71
C GLN A 80 5.65 7.59 7.54
N LEU A 81 4.66 7.11 6.77
CA LEU A 81 4.07 7.88 5.68
C LEU A 81 3.36 9.13 6.20
N ALA A 82 2.57 9.00 7.27
CA ALA A 82 1.90 10.13 7.90
C ALA A 82 2.89 11.18 8.44
N GLU A 83 4.01 10.74 9.02
CA GLU A 83 5.08 11.64 9.47
C GLU A 83 5.74 12.38 8.30
N ARG A 84 6.02 11.68 7.19
CA ARG A 84 6.58 12.29 5.98
C ARG A 84 5.61 13.27 5.32
N ASP A 85 4.32 12.94 5.27
CA ASP A 85 3.30 13.83 4.71
C ASP A 85 3.15 15.10 5.56
N ALA A 86 3.22 14.99 6.89
CA ALA A 86 3.22 16.13 7.78
C ALA A 86 4.49 17.00 7.60
N GLU A 87 5.64 16.38 7.38
CA GLU A 87 6.90 17.07 7.08
C GLU A 87 6.83 17.81 5.73
N LEU A 88 6.30 17.16 4.69
CA LEU A 88 6.08 17.78 3.39
C LEU A 88 5.08 18.93 3.46
N ALA A 89 4.01 18.82 4.25
CA ALA A 89 3.06 19.90 4.46
C ALA A 89 3.73 21.11 5.14
N LYS A 90 4.60 20.88 6.13
CA LYS A 90 5.39 21.96 6.77
C LYS A 90 6.35 22.62 5.78
N LEU A 91 7.06 21.84 4.98
CA LEU A 91 8.00 22.36 3.98
C LEU A 91 7.27 23.16 2.88
N LYS A 92 6.08 22.72 2.45
CA LYS A 92 5.24 23.47 1.52
C LYS A 92 4.72 24.77 2.14
N ALA A 93 4.24 24.72 3.38
CA ALA A 93 3.84 25.94 4.09
C ALA A 93 5.00 26.94 4.25
N GLN A 94 6.23 26.47 4.43
CA GLN A 94 7.44 27.31 4.42
C GLN A 94 7.82 27.84 3.03
N GLN A 95 7.38 27.18 1.96
CA GLN A 95 7.53 27.71 0.60
C GLN A 95 6.50 28.79 0.27
N ASP A 96 5.33 28.78 0.92
CA ASP A 96 4.25 29.75 0.76
C ASP A 96 4.41 31.00 1.65
N GLU A 97 5.48 31.11 2.46
CA GLU A 97 5.86 32.40 3.04
C GLU A 97 6.09 33.43 1.91
N PRO A 98 5.69 34.71 2.12
CA PRO A 98 5.78 35.73 1.09
C PRO A 98 7.19 35.75 0.50
N PRO A 99 7.31 35.68 -0.84
CA PRO A 99 8.61 35.57 -1.49
C PRO A 99 9.49 36.73 -1.02
N LYS A 100 10.65 36.39 -0.42
CA LYS A 100 11.65 37.37 0.00
C LYS A 100 11.90 38.34 -1.13
N THR A 101 11.84 39.62 -0.82
CA THR A 101 12.10 40.69 -1.79
C THR A 101 13.54 40.64 -2.28
N ALA A 102 13.83 41.24 -3.43
CA ALA A 102 15.20 41.31 -3.95
C ALA A 102 16.18 41.95 -2.95
N ALA A 103 15.71 42.92 -2.16
CA ALA A 103 16.50 43.56 -1.10
C ALA A 103 16.88 42.57 0.02
N GLU A 104 15.95 41.74 0.48
CA GLU A 104 16.22 40.73 1.53
C GLU A 104 17.15 39.63 1.03
N VAL A 105 17.02 39.22 -0.25
CA VAL A 105 17.94 38.25 -0.85
C VAL A 105 19.34 38.85 -1.06
N LEU A 106 19.45 40.15 -1.36
CA LEU A 106 20.73 40.87 -1.41
C LEU A 106 21.41 40.96 -0.04
N GLU A 107 20.65 41.18 1.04
CA GLU A 107 21.18 41.14 2.40
C GLU A 107 21.67 39.74 2.80
N MET A 108 20.98 38.68 2.37
CA MET A 108 21.47 37.29 2.52
C MET A 108 22.81 37.04 1.82
N ALA A 109 23.15 37.79 0.76
CA ALA A 109 24.44 37.68 0.09
C ALA A 109 25.59 38.28 0.93
N LYS A 110 25.28 39.25 1.79
CA LYS A 110 26.23 39.96 2.64
C LYS A 110 26.46 39.25 3.97
N ASP A 111 25.50 38.45 4.43
CA ASP A 111 25.63 37.64 5.65
C ASP A 111 26.63 36.48 5.46
N GLN A 112 27.66 36.44 6.29
CA GLN A 112 28.68 35.39 6.26
C GLN A 112 28.19 34.05 6.82
N ASN A 113 27.06 34.04 7.53
CA ASN A 113 26.43 32.83 8.05
C ASN A 113 25.55 32.12 7.01
N VAL A 114 25.24 32.77 5.89
CA VAL A 114 24.39 32.21 4.83
C VAL A 114 25.24 31.45 3.82
N GLN A 115 24.96 30.16 3.66
CA GLN A 115 25.59 29.36 2.61
C GLN A 115 25.17 29.83 1.21
N PHE A 116 26.13 29.83 0.28
CA PHE A 116 25.90 30.27 -1.09
C PHE A 116 24.74 29.53 -1.79
N MET A 117 24.54 28.23 -1.52
CA MET A 117 23.43 27.46 -2.09
C MET A 117 22.06 27.97 -1.62
N SER A 118 21.93 28.40 -0.36
CA SER A 118 20.70 28.97 0.19
C SER A 118 20.39 30.34 -0.43
N PHE A 119 21.42 31.18 -0.58
CA PHE A 119 21.32 32.44 -1.31
C PHE A 119 20.93 32.22 -2.79
N LYS A 120 21.61 31.29 -3.47
CA LYS A 120 21.33 30.95 -4.87
C LYS A 120 19.90 30.42 -5.04
N ALA A 121 19.41 29.57 -4.14
CA ALA A 121 18.03 29.07 -4.19
C ALA A 121 17.00 30.20 -4.01
N ALA A 122 17.25 31.14 -3.09
CA ALA A 122 16.39 32.31 -2.91
C ALA A 122 16.42 33.23 -4.15
N ALA A 123 17.60 33.47 -4.72
CA ALA A 123 17.75 34.25 -5.95
C ALA A 123 17.08 33.57 -7.15
N SER A 124 17.15 32.24 -7.27
CA SER A 124 16.43 31.47 -8.29
C SER A 124 14.93 31.56 -8.21
N LYS A 125 14.34 31.77 -7.02
CA LYS A 125 12.90 32.04 -6.91
C LYS A 125 12.52 33.41 -7.50
N LEU A 126 13.43 34.38 -7.52
CA LEU A 126 13.19 35.73 -8.04
C LEU A 126 13.56 35.89 -9.52
N LEU A 127 14.71 35.35 -9.91
CA LEU A 127 15.28 35.48 -11.25
C LEU A 127 14.85 34.34 -12.20
N GLY A 128 14.25 33.27 -11.67
CA GLY A 128 13.79 32.11 -12.43
C GLY A 128 14.92 31.41 -13.17
N ASP A 129 14.68 31.05 -14.44
CA ASP A 129 15.65 30.35 -15.29
C ASP A 129 16.87 31.20 -15.68
N LYS A 130 16.85 32.51 -15.39
CA LYS A 130 17.95 33.44 -15.72
C LYS A 130 19.00 33.56 -14.62
N THR A 131 18.89 32.78 -13.55
CA THR A 131 19.83 32.88 -12.42
C THR A 131 21.25 32.45 -12.82
N PRO A 132 22.24 33.34 -12.70
CA PRO A 132 23.62 33.00 -12.99
C PRO A 132 24.19 31.96 -12.01
N SER A 133 25.34 31.38 -12.34
CA SER A 133 25.98 30.38 -11.47
C SER A 133 26.95 30.97 -10.45
N LYS A 134 27.41 32.21 -10.65
CA LYS A 134 28.39 32.89 -9.77
C LYS A 134 27.71 33.88 -8.83
N LYS A 135 28.26 34.03 -7.62
CA LYS A 135 27.72 34.92 -6.59
C LYS A 135 27.61 36.37 -7.05
N ASP A 136 28.67 36.92 -7.63
CA ASP A 136 28.71 38.32 -8.05
C ASP A 136 27.73 38.61 -9.19
N GLU A 137 27.57 37.64 -10.12
CA GLU A 137 26.61 37.73 -11.22
C GLU A 137 25.15 37.68 -10.72
N ILE A 138 24.87 36.87 -9.70
CA ILE A 138 23.54 36.82 -9.05
C ILE A 138 23.25 38.14 -8.32
N ILE A 139 24.23 38.71 -7.61
CA ILE A 139 24.08 39.99 -6.90
C ILE A 139 23.74 41.10 -7.91
N ALA A 140 24.49 41.22 -9.01
CA ALA A 140 24.22 42.23 -10.03
C ALA A 140 22.82 42.07 -10.67
N ALA A 141 22.38 40.84 -10.91
CA ALA A 141 21.04 40.57 -11.45
C ALA A 141 19.92 40.92 -10.46
N LEU A 142 20.13 40.71 -9.16
CA LEU A 142 19.18 41.11 -8.12
C LEU A 142 19.14 42.64 -7.92
N GLU A 143 20.28 43.34 -8.04
CA GLU A 143 20.34 44.81 -8.01
C GLU A 143 19.61 45.45 -9.20
N ASP A 144 19.77 44.90 -10.41
CA ASP A 144 19.02 45.34 -11.61
C ASP A 144 17.51 45.07 -11.47
N LEU A 145 17.13 43.96 -10.84
CA LEU A 145 15.72 43.66 -10.54
C LEU A 145 15.15 44.62 -9.49
N ALA A 146 15.93 45.02 -8.48
CA ALA A 146 15.51 45.92 -7.41
C ALA A 146 15.43 47.41 -7.84
N THR A 147 16.09 47.78 -8.94
CA THR A 147 16.14 49.16 -9.47
C THR A 147 15.23 49.39 -10.68
N LYS A 148 14.58 48.35 -11.21
CA LYS A 148 13.52 48.49 -12.23
C LYS A 148 12.25 49.09 -11.60
N PRO A 149 11.65 50.13 -12.22
CA PRO A 149 10.43 50.77 -11.74
C PRO A 149 9.19 49.88 -11.84
#